data_AF-A0A975LHA4-F1
#
_entry.id   AF-A0A975LHA4-F1
#
_cell.length_a   1.000
_cell.length_b   1.000
_cell.length_c   1.000
_cell.angle_alpha   90.00
_cell.angle_beta   90.00
_cell.angle_gamma   90.00
#
_symmetry.space_group_name_H-M   'P 1'
#
loop_
_entity.id
_entity.type
_entity.pdbx_description
1 polymer ?
#
loop_
_entity_poly.entity_id
_entity_poly.type
_entity_poly.pdbx_seq_one_letter_code
_entity_poly.pdbx_strand_id
1 'polypeptide(L)'
;MNIETILADDKTSNIIRNLYPLYLYDLSEFNGTLPNEYGIYEDEPVKTLEEQYHVQDLWFQEPGLLYPFIIFKDKLPVGFALVSTGKYSPKTTDYYLYEFFLLRPYRGENIAEIAAKQVFDKFKGKWELFTHPTPSNIRAQSFWQKTINHYTSGNFTRENGPTFDGEKIIFRFSNNID
;
A
#
# COMPACT_ATOMS: atom_id res chain seq x y z
N MET A 1 21.27 -5.77 -7.95
CA MET A 1 19.91 -5.20 -7.86
C MET A 1 19.73 -4.70 -6.45
N ASN A 2 19.69 -3.38 -6.26
CA ASN A 2 19.47 -2.77 -4.96
C ASN A 2 18.00 -2.35 -4.84
N ILE A 3 17.30 -2.88 -3.85
CA ILE A 3 15.91 -2.53 -3.53
C ILE A 3 15.90 -1.86 -2.17
N GLU A 4 15.31 -0.67 -2.08
CA GLU A 4 15.27 0.12 -0.85
C GLU A 4 13.89 0.74 -0.66
N THR A 5 13.39 0.71 0.58
CA THR A 5 12.21 1.46 0.99
C THR A 5 12.61 2.63 1.89
N ILE A 6 12.34 3.85 1.44
CA ILE A 6 12.73 5.09 2.11
C ILE A 6 11.47 5.84 2.53
N LEU A 7 11.41 6.30 3.78
CA LEU A 7 10.32 7.14 4.26
C LEU A 7 10.36 8.48 3.50
N ALA A 8 9.26 8.84 2.85
CA ALA A 8 9.13 10.09 2.14
C ALA A 8 9.00 11.26 3.12
N ASP A 9 9.53 12.39 2.70
CA ASP A 9 9.45 13.69 3.35
C ASP A 9 8.80 14.70 2.40
N ASP A 10 8.66 15.95 2.84
CA ASP A 10 8.06 17.01 2.01
C ASP A 10 8.77 17.18 0.66
N LYS A 11 10.10 16.98 0.62
CA LYS A 11 10.93 17.13 -0.58
C LYS A 11 10.74 16.00 -1.60
N THR A 12 10.30 14.84 -1.13
CA THR A 12 10.12 13.63 -1.94
C THR A 12 8.65 13.21 -2.09
N SER A 13 7.73 13.92 -1.43
CA SER A 13 6.27 13.72 -1.49
C SER A 13 5.73 13.68 -2.92
N ASN A 14 6.30 14.49 -3.81
CA ASN A 14 5.92 14.54 -5.22
C ASN A 14 6.13 13.20 -5.95
N ILE A 15 7.04 12.34 -5.49
CA ILE A 15 7.26 11.01 -6.09
C ILE A 15 6.02 10.13 -5.91
N ILE A 16 5.44 10.10 -4.71
CA ILE A 16 4.22 9.32 -4.45
C ILE A 16 3.05 9.91 -5.23
N ARG A 17 2.91 11.25 -5.18
CA ARG A 17 1.91 12.00 -5.94
C ARG A 17 1.95 11.71 -7.45
N ASN A 18 3.14 11.59 -8.03
CA ASN A 18 3.31 11.24 -9.45
C ASN A 18 2.95 9.76 -9.75
N LEU A 19 3.12 8.85 -8.77
CA LEU A 19 2.83 7.42 -8.93
C LEU A 19 1.38 7.06 -8.60
N TYR A 20 0.70 7.85 -7.77
CA TYR A 20 -0.65 7.56 -7.28
C TYR A 20 -1.70 7.43 -8.40
N PRO A 21 -1.72 8.27 -9.45
CA PRO A 21 -2.66 8.09 -10.55
C PRO A 21 -2.46 6.75 -11.28
N LEU A 22 -1.22 6.26 -11.33
CA LEU A 22 -0.90 4.95 -11.91
C LEU A 22 -1.37 3.80 -11.02
N TYR A 23 -1.35 4.00 -9.70
CA TYR A 23 -1.97 3.07 -8.75
C TYR A 23 -3.47 2.99 -8.97
N LEU A 24 -4.17 4.13 -9.02
CA LEU A 24 -5.61 4.17 -9.27
C LEU A 24 -6.00 3.58 -10.63
N TYR A 25 -5.23 3.88 -11.67
CA TYR A 25 -5.37 3.23 -12.98
C TYR A 25 -5.18 1.71 -12.89
N ASP A 26 -4.23 1.22 -12.09
CA ASP A 26 -4.06 -0.22 -11.90
C ASP A 26 -5.23 -0.85 -11.14
N LEU A 27 -5.84 -0.12 -10.19
CA LEU A 27 -7.05 -0.57 -9.50
C LEU A 27 -8.27 -0.64 -10.40
N SER A 28 -8.34 0.29 -11.36
CA SER A 28 -9.40 0.42 -12.34
C SER A 28 -9.65 -0.88 -13.12
N GLU A 29 -8.59 -1.68 -13.34
CA GLU A 29 -8.68 -2.98 -14.02
C GLU A 29 -9.57 -3.97 -13.27
N PHE A 30 -9.70 -3.87 -11.94
CA PHE A 30 -10.44 -4.86 -11.14
C PHE A 30 -11.71 -4.33 -10.49
N ASN A 31 -11.82 -3.03 -10.23
CA ASN A 31 -13.02 -2.42 -9.65
C ASN A 31 -13.93 -1.76 -10.70
N GLY A 32 -13.45 -1.62 -11.96
CA GLY A 32 -14.22 -1.03 -13.05
C GLY A 32 -14.35 0.49 -12.99
N THR A 33 -13.59 1.17 -12.11
CA THR A 33 -13.54 2.62 -12.04
C THR A 33 -13.08 3.19 -13.38
N LEU A 34 -13.77 4.22 -13.85
CA LEU A 34 -13.38 4.99 -15.04
C LEU A 34 -12.89 6.37 -14.59
N PRO A 35 -12.02 7.02 -15.36
CA PRO A 35 -11.67 8.40 -15.06
C PRO A 35 -12.89 9.31 -15.25
N ASN A 36 -12.90 10.44 -14.55
CA ASN A 36 -13.87 11.52 -14.73
C ASN A 36 -13.72 12.19 -16.11
N GLU A 37 -14.53 13.21 -16.41
CA GLU A 37 -14.54 13.90 -17.71
C GLU A 37 -13.21 14.59 -18.07
N TYR A 38 -12.31 14.77 -17.10
CA TYR A 38 -10.97 15.34 -17.28
C TYR A 38 -9.87 14.28 -17.42
N GLY A 39 -10.21 12.99 -17.38
CA GLY A 39 -9.24 11.90 -17.47
C GLY A 39 -8.55 11.55 -16.14
N ILE A 40 -9.07 12.06 -15.01
CA ILE A 40 -8.53 11.79 -13.67
C ILE A 40 -9.31 10.65 -13.01
N TYR A 41 -8.61 9.68 -12.44
CA TYR A 41 -9.23 8.60 -11.66
C TYR A 41 -9.59 9.12 -10.26
N GLU A 42 -10.69 9.84 -10.14
CA GLU A 42 -11.22 10.36 -8.88
C GLU A 42 -12.72 10.65 -9.05
N ASP A 43 -13.51 10.43 -8.01
CA ASP A 43 -14.96 10.66 -8.04
C ASP A 43 -15.33 12.14 -7.78
N GLU A 44 -14.45 12.89 -7.11
CA GLU A 44 -14.59 14.31 -6.81
C GLU A 44 -14.35 15.21 -8.05
N PRO A 45 -14.81 16.49 -8.06
CA PRO A 45 -14.67 17.41 -9.21
C PRO A 45 -13.23 17.91 -9.41
N VAL A 46 -12.30 16.96 -9.57
CA VAL A 46 -10.87 17.15 -9.77
C VAL A 46 -10.57 17.25 -11.26
N LYS A 47 -10.01 18.37 -11.68
CA LYS A 47 -9.71 18.70 -13.08
C LYS A 47 -8.27 18.47 -13.45
N THR A 48 -7.37 18.48 -12.46
CA THR A 48 -5.93 18.35 -12.65
C THR A 48 -5.31 17.39 -11.64
N LEU A 49 -4.16 16.82 -11.97
CA LEU A 49 -3.40 15.99 -11.01
C LEU A 49 -2.93 16.80 -9.80
N GLU A 50 -2.65 18.09 -9.96
CA GLU A 50 -2.30 18.97 -8.83
C GLU A 50 -3.46 19.06 -7.82
N GLU A 51 -4.70 19.16 -8.29
CA GLU A 51 -5.88 19.13 -7.44
C GLU A 51 -6.03 17.77 -6.72
N GLN A 52 -5.70 16.65 -7.39
CA GLN A 52 -5.70 15.31 -6.76
C GLN A 52 -4.67 15.20 -5.62
N TYR A 53 -3.55 15.93 -5.71
CA TYR A 53 -2.48 15.83 -4.70
C TYR A 53 -2.95 16.22 -3.30
N HIS A 54 -3.94 17.11 -3.20
CA HIS A 54 -4.48 17.55 -1.91
C HIS A 54 -5.09 16.41 -1.10
N VAL A 55 -5.64 15.39 -1.76
CA VAL A 55 -6.19 14.20 -1.08
C VAL A 55 -5.08 13.43 -0.35
N GLN A 56 -3.84 13.49 -0.86
CA GLN A 56 -2.69 12.80 -0.30
C GLN A 56 -1.94 13.60 0.76
N ASP A 57 -2.27 14.89 0.96
CA ASP A 57 -1.54 15.78 1.87
C ASP A 57 -1.54 15.25 3.31
N LEU A 58 -2.61 14.57 3.73
CA LEU A 58 -2.74 13.98 5.06
C LEU A 58 -1.54 13.07 5.40
N TRP A 59 -1.04 12.28 4.44
CA TRP A 59 0.10 11.37 4.63
C TRP A 59 1.40 12.07 5.02
N PHE A 60 1.50 13.38 4.78
CA PHE A 60 2.68 14.20 5.08
C PHE A 60 2.45 15.18 6.25
N GLN A 61 1.21 15.30 6.74
CA GLN A 61 0.83 16.24 7.80
C GLN A 61 0.77 15.62 9.20
N GLU A 62 0.75 14.29 9.32
CA GLU A 62 0.64 13.56 10.60
C GLU A 62 1.87 12.67 10.87
N PRO A 63 3.08 13.27 11.01
CA PRO A 63 4.30 12.51 11.27
C PRO A 63 4.20 11.72 12.58
N GLY A 64 4.68 10.48 12.55
CA GLY A 64 4.58 9.55 13.69
C GLY A 64 3.26 8.77 13.73
N LEU A 65 2.28 9.12 12.89
CA LEU A 65 1.05 8.35 12.72
C LEU A 65 0.89 7.79 11.31
N LEU A 66 1.39 8.51 10.30
CA LEU A 66 1.34 8.13 8.89
C LEU A 66 2.77 8.07 8.33
N TYR A 67 3.07 6.98 7.63
CA TYR A 67 4.40 6.66 7.14
C TYR A 67 4.36 6.32 5.64
N PRO A 68 4.49 7.32 4.76
CA PRO A 68 4.53 7.11 3.33
C PRO A 68 5.93 6.67 2.88
N PHE A 69 6.12 5.41 2.49
CA PHE A 69 7.39 4.90 1.95
C PHE A 69 7.42 4.93 0.43
N ILE A 70 8.55 5.28 -0.15
CA ILE A 70 8.86 5.12 -1.57
C ILE A 70 9.70 3.86 -1.75
N ILE A 71 9.35 3.04 -2.74
CA ILE A 71 10.11 1.85 -3.15
C ILE A 71 11.03 2.24 -4.29
N PHE A 72 12.33 2.04 -4.12
CA PHE A 72 13.35 2.26 -5.13
C PHE A 72 13.95 0.96 -5.65
N LYS A 73 14.20 0.89 -6.96
CA LYS A 73 15.10 -0.09 -7.60
C LYS A 73 16.24 0.65 -8.27
N ASP A 74 17.47 0.38 -7.85
CA ASP A 74 18.69 0.98 -8.42
C ASP A 74 18.57 2.52 -8.55
N LYS A 75 18.00 3.17 -7.52
CA LYS A 75 17.72 4.62 -7.39
C LYS A 75 16.53 5.19 -8.17
N LEU A 76 15.82 4.38 -8.95
CA LEU A 76 14.57 4.81 -9.59
C LEU A 76 13.37 4.50 -8.70
N PRO A 77 12.42 5.43 -8.50
CA PRO A 77 11.20 5.14 -7.77
C PRO A 77 10.31 4.22 -8.62
N VAL A 78 9.94 3.07 -8.05
CA VAL A 78 9.19 2.02 -8.74
C VAL A 78 7.84 1.71 -8.09
N GLY A 79 7.55 2.34 -6.96
CA GLY A 79 6.34 2.08 -6.19
C GLY A 79 6.33 2.83 -4.86
N PHE A 80 5.33 2.54 -4.04
CA PHE A 80 5.18 3.11 -2.71
C PHE A 80 4.44 2.13 -1.78
N ALA A 81 4.55 2.39 -0.48
CA ALA A 81 3.82 1.69 0.58
C ALA A 81 3.37 2.71 1.62
N LEU A 82 2.07 2.79 1.89
CA LEU A 82 1.51 3.74 2.85
C LEU A 82 1.13 2.98 4.13
N VAL A 83 1.78 3.29 5.25
CA VAL A 83 1.58 2.61 6.53
C VAL A 83 0.99 3.57 7.56
N SER A 84 -0.08 3.17 8.23
CA SER A 84 -0.66 3.93 9.33
C SER A 84 -0.44 3.24 10.69
N THR A 85 -0.55 4.02 11.77
CA THR A 85 -0.64 3.53 13.16
C THR A 85 -1.69 4.32 13.94
N GLY A 86 -2.02 3.85 15.14
CA GLY A 86 -2.87 4.57 16.10
C GLY A 86 -4.27 4.85 15.56
N LYS A 87 -4.68 6.12 15.57
CA LYS A 87 -6.04 6.54 15.19
C LYS A 87 -6.40 6.26 13.71
N TYR A 88 -5.40 6.02 12.87
CA TYR A 88 -5.58 5.74 11.43
C TYR A 88 -5.51 4.24 11.09
N SER A 89 -5.44 3.36 12.09
CA SER A 89 -5.38 1.91 11.90
C SER A 89 -6.61 1.22 12.49
N PRO A 90 -6.93 0.00 12.02
CA PRO A 90 -7.96 -0.83 12.64
C PRO A 90 -7.72 -0.99 14.14
N LYS A 91 -8.81 -1.10 14.92
CA LYS A 91 -8.70 -1.32 16.37
C LYS A 91 -7.88 -2.57 16.64
N THR A 92 -7.02 -2.52 17.67
CA THR A 92 -6.11 -3.59 18.12
C THR A 92 -4.93 -3.94 17.19
N THR A 93 -4.77 -3.20 16.08
CA THR A 93 -3.60 -3.26 15.19
C THR A 93 -2.59 -2.17 15.57
N ASP A 94 -1.31 -2.50 15.60
CA ASP A 94 -0.25 -1.52 15.85
C ASP A 94 0.14 -0.80 14.54
N TYR A 95 0.24 -1.53 13.43
CA TYR A 95 0.56 -0.96 12.10
C TYR A 95 -0.32 -1.56 11.01
N TYR A 96 -0.87 -0.72 10.15
CA TYR A 96 -1.71 -1.13 9.03
C TYR A 96 -1.06 -0.71 7.71
N LEU A 97 -0.84 -1.67 6.81
CA LEU A 97 -0.43 -1.36 5.45
C LEU A 97 -1.67 -0.96 4.65
N TYR A 98 -1.86 0.35 4.51
CA TYR A 98 -3.05 0.98 3.94
C TYR A 98 -3.08 0.79 2.42
N GLU A 99 -1.99 1.12 1.75
CA GLU A 99 -1.83 0.97 0.31
C GLU A 99 -0.43 0.48 -0.05
N PHE A 100 -0.34 -0.27 -1.14
CA PHE A 100 0.91 -0.80 -1.63
C PHE A 100 0.88 -0.93 -3.14
N PHE A 101 1.82 -0.30 -3.82
CA PHE A 101 1.86 -0.24 -5.27
C PHE A 101 3.26 -0.51 -5.81
N LEU A 102 3.31 -1.28 -6.90
CA LEU A 102 4.50 -1.46 -7.71
C LEU A 102 4.13 -1.30 -9.20
N LEU A 103 4.89 -0.48 -9.90
CA LEU A 103 4.78 -0.28 -11.35
C LEU A 103 4.85 -1.62 -12.10
N ARG A 104 3.98 -1.77 -13.11
CA ARG A 104 3.85 -3.01 -13.89
C ARG A 104 5.17 -3.55 -14.47
N PRO A 105 6.07 -2.73 -15.05
CA PRO A 105 7.34 -3.21 -15.60
C PRO A 105 8.27 -3.89 -14.59
N TYR A 106 8.07 -3.67 -13.28
CA TYR A 106 8.91 -4.23 -12.22
C TYR A 106 8.28 -5.45 -11.53
N ARG A 107 7.13 -5.93 -12.01
CA ARG A 107 6.43 -7.11 -11.47
C ARG A 107 7.13 -8.39 -11.93
N GLY A 108 7.05 -9.44 -11.11
CA GLY A 108 7.68 -10.74 -11.40
C GLY A 108 9.16 -10.83 -11.04
N GLU A 109 9.79 -9.74 -10.58
CA GLU A 109 11.22 -9.68 -10.20
C GLU A 109 11.46 -9.76 -8.68
N ASN A 110 10.48 -10.23 -7.90
CA ASN A 110 10.53 -10.30 -6.43
C ASN A 110 10.67 -8.96 -5.67
N ILE A 111 10.63 -7.82 -6.38
CA ILE A 111 10.83 -6.48 -5.82
C ILE A 111 9.80 -6.13 -4.74
N ALA A 112 8.52 -6.38 -5.03
CA ALA A 112 7.43 -6.12 -4.09
C ALA A 112 7.57 -6.90 -2.78
N GLU A 113 7.98 -8.17 -2.84
CA GLU A 113 8.18 -9.02 -1.66
C GLU A 113 9.32 -8.49 -0.79
N ILE A 114 10.44 -8.10 -1.41
CA ILE A 114 11.58 -7.46 -0.71
C ILE A 114 11.16 -6.14 -0.07
N ALA A 115 10.44 -5.28 -0.81
CA ALA A 115 9.99 -3.99 -0.31
C ALA A 115 9.00 -4.13 0.86
N ALA A 116 8.01 -5.02 0.75
CA ALA A 116 7.06 -5.29 1.83
C ALA A 116 7.77 -5.76 3.10
N LYS A 117 8.74 -6.68 2.97
CA LYS A 117 9.56 -7.12 4.10
C LYS A 117 10.34 -5.96 4.74
N GLN A 118 10.98 -5.11 3.94
CA GLN A 118 11.70 -3.95 4.47
C GLN A 118 10.79 -3.00 5.24
N VAL A 119 9.56 -2.76 4.75
CA VAL A 119 8.54 -1.97 5.45
C VAL A 119 8.14 -2.62 6.76
N PHE A 120 7.83 -3.92 6.77
CA PHE A 120 7.48 -4.64 8.00
C PHE A 120 8.63 -4.63 9.01
N ASP A 121 9.88 -4.74 8.56
CA ASP A 121 11.05 -4.69 9.43
C ASP A 121 11.32 -3.30 10.04
N LYS A 122 10.72 -2.22 9.52
CA LYS A 122 10.82 -0.88 10.14
C LYS A 122 10.10 -0.78 11.48
N PHE A 123 9.05 -1.57 11.68
CA PHE A 123 8.23 -1.47 12.89
C PHE A 123 7.91 -2.85 13.49
N LYS A 124 8.08 -2.95 14.81
CA LYS A 124 7.72 -4.14 15.58
C LYS A 124 6.32 -3.98 16.16
N GLY A 125 5.45 -4.94 15.88
CA GLY A 125 4.09 -4.94 16.40
C GLY A 125 3.16 -5.91 15.68
N LYS A 126 1.87 -5.74 15.95
CA LYS A 126 0.75 -6.40 15.26
C LYS A 126 0.45 -5.66 13.97
N TRP A 127 0.53 -6.40 12.86
CA TRP A 127 0.30 -5.90 11.52
C TRP A 127 -1.02 -6.41 10.95
N GLU A 128 -1.68 -5.55 10.18
CA GLU A 128 -2.86 -5.89 9.40
C GLU A 128 -2.75 -5.31 7.98
N LEU A 129 -3.31 -6.01 6.99
CA LEU A 129 -3.55 -5.47 5.66
C LEU A 129 -4.77 -6.13 5.02
N PHE A 130 -5.42 -5.42 4.10
CA PHE A 130 -6.63 -5.87 3.42
C PHE A 130 -6.40 -6.08 1.93
N THR A 131 -7.18 -7.02 1.36
CA THR A 131 -7.29 -7.17 -0.09
C THR A 131 -8.77 -7.33 -0.47
N HIS A 132 -9.15 -6.84 -1.66
CA HIS A 132 -10.49 -7.09 -2.17
C HIS A 132 -10.73 -8.61 -2.37
N PRO A 133 -11.89 -9.14 -1.95
CA PRO A 133 -12.19 -10.57 -2.00
C PRO A 133 -12.57 -11.06 -3.40
N THR A 134 -12.75 -10.15 -4.36
CA THR A 134 -13.22 -10.46 -5.71
C THR A 134 -12.22 -11.35 -6.45
N PRO A 135 -12.68 -12.29 -7.30
CA PRO A 135 -11.79 -13.10 -8.15
C PRO A 135 -10.91 -12.26 -9.09
N SER A 136 -11.37 -11.06 -9.48
CA SER A 136 -10.59 -10.12 -10.28
C SER A 136 -9.28 -9.69 -9.60
N ASN A 137 -9.17 -9.79 -8.27
CA ASN A 137 -7.97 -9.43 -7.51
C ASN A 137 -7.13 -10.64 -7.04
N ILE A 138 -7.28 -11.81 -7.68
CA ILE A 138 -6.59 -13.05 -7.27
C ILE A 138 -5.06 -12.92 -7.24
N ARG A 139 -4.49 -12.05 -8.09
CA ARG A 139 -3.04 -11.79 -8.13
C ARG A 139 -2.56 -11.15 -6.82
N ALA A 140 -3.26 -10.12 -6.33
CA ALA A 140 -2.89 -9.47 -5.07
C ALA A 140 -3.12 -10.39 -3.87
N GLN A 141 -4.24 -11.14 -3.86
CA GLN A 141 -4.51 -12.11 -2.80
C GLN A 141 -3.40 -13.17 -2.70
N SER A 142 -3.00 -13.72 -3.84
CA SER A 142 -1.92 -14.73 -3.93
C SER A 142 -0.56 -14.14 -3.56
N PHE A 143 -0.29 -12.91 -3.98
CA PHE A 143 0.92 -12.17 -3.60
C PHE A 143 1.01 -12.02 -2.07
N TRP A 144 -0.04 -11.50 -1.42
CA TRP A 144 -0.01 -11.26 0.02
C TRP A 144 0.03 -12.55 0.83
N GLN A 145 -0.72 -13.58 0.43
CA GLN A 145 -0.63 -14.91 1.03
C GLN A 145 0.81 -15.42 1.02
N LYS A 146 1.50 -15.36 -0.13
CA LYS A 146 2.88 -15.82 -0.27
C LYS A 146 3.85 -14.96 0.55
N THR A 147 3.78 -13.64 0.38
CA THR A 147 4.70 -12.68 1.01
C THR A 147 4.64 -12.75 2.52
N ILE A 148 3.44 -12.74 3.11
CA ILE A 148 3.28 -12.81 4.57
C ILE A 148 3.68 -14.19 5.08
N ASN A 149 3.30 -15.27 4.40
CA ASN A 149 3.73 -16.62 4.76
C ASN A 149 5.26 -16.75 4.81
N HIS A 150 5.96 -16.21 3.82
CA HIS A 150 7.42 -16.19 3.81
C HIS A 150 8.02 -15.32 4.93
N TYR A 151 7.43 -14.14 5.16
CA TYR A 151 7.91 -13.21 6.19
C TYR A 151 7.76 -13.78 7.61
N THR A 152 6.63 -14.43 7.90
CA THR A 152 6.28 -14.91 9.24
C THR A 152 6.54 -16.40 9.45
N SER A 153 7.09 -17.09 8.45
CA SER A 153 7.23 -18.56 8.43
C SER A 153 5.90 -19.27 8.69
N GLY A 154 4.82 -18.77 8.11
CA GLY A 154 3.46 -19.31 8.24
C GLY A 154 2.68 -18.82 9.48
N ASN A 155 3.28 -18.01 10.35
CA ASN A 155 2.61 -17.48 11.55
C ASN A 155 1.79 -16.23 11.23
N PHE A 156 0.65 -16.41 10.58
CA PHE A 156 -0.31 -15.34 10.29
C PHE A 156 -1.73 -15.93 10.16
N THR A 157 -2.74 -15.08 10.25
CA THR A 157 -4.12 -15.44 9.94
C THR A 157 -4.58 -14.79 8.64
N ARG A 158 -5.48 -15.49 7.94
CA ARG A 158 -6.19 -15.01 6.76
C ARG A 158 -7.67 -15.34 6.91
N GLU A 159 -8.52 -14.32 6.88
CA GLU A 159 -9.97 -14.49 6.99
C GLU A 159 -10.71 -13.54 6.06
N ASN A 160 -11.97 -13.86 5.76
CA ASN A 160 -12.89 -12.89 5.16
C ASN A 160 -13.70 -12.23 6.26
N GLY A 161 -13.91 -10.93 6.19
CA GLY A 161 -14.79 -10.25 7.12
C GLY A 161 -15.01 -8.77 6.83
N PRO A 162 -15.91 -8.15 7.60
CA PRO A 162 -16.25 -6.74 7.43
C PRO A 162 -15.12 -5.84 7.94
N THR A 163 -14.84 -4.80 7.17
CA THR A 163 -13.88 -3.73 7.51
C THR A 163 -14.56 -2.36 7.39
N PHE A 164 -13.83 -1.27 7.64
CA PHE A 164 -14.33 0.08 7.40
C PHE A 164 -14.61 0.36 5.90
N ASP A 165 -14.05 -0.45 5.01
CA ASP A 165 -14.16 -0.35 3.55
C ASP A 165 -14.88 -1.57 2.94
N GLY A 166 -15.83 -2.14 3.70
CA GLY A 166 -16.64 -3.28 3.27
C GLY A 166 -15.97 -4.64 3.51
N GLU A 167 -16.50 -5.69 2.86
CA GLU A 167 -15.99 -7.06 2.98
C GLU A 167 -14.61 -7.19 2.33
N LYS A 168 -13.62 -7.70 3.08
CA LYS A 168 -12.24 -7.88 2.63
C LYS A 168 -11.71 -9.25 3.03
N ILE A 169 -10.65 -9.67 2.34
CA ILE A 169 -9.73 -10.66 2.89
C ILE A 169 -8.74 -9.90 3.77
N ILE A 170 -8.68 -10.28 5.04
CA ILE A 170 -7.87 -9.66 6.08
C ILE A 170 -6.70 -10.57 6.40
N PHE A 171 -5.49 -10.03 6.33
CA PHE A 171 -4.28 -10.69 6.79
C PHE A 171 -3.80 -10.06 8.09
N ARG A 172 -3.50 -10.88 9.10
CA ARG A 172 -2.92 -10.41 10.37
C ARG A 172 -1.70 -11.21 10.77
N PHE A 173 -0.69 -10.55 11.29
CA PHE A 173 0.48 -11.20 11.87
C PHE A 173 1.10 -10.33 12.97
N SER A 174 2.02 -10.91 13.73
CA SER A 174 2.87 -10.19 14.68
C SER A 174 4.33 -10.47 14.31
N ASN A 175 5.16 -9.43 14.28
CA ASN A 175 6.60 -9.57 14.06
C ASN A 175 7.42 -9.18 15.31
N ASN A 176 6.77 -9.10 16.47
CA ASN A 176 7.43 -9.06 17.75
C ASN A 176 8.25 -10.35 17.90
N ILE A 177 9.51 -10.20 18.29
CA ILE A 177 10.34 -11.32 18.72
C ILE A 177 10.11 -11.41 20.22
N ASP A 178 9.60 -12.55 20.70
CA ASP A 178 9.56 -12.88 22.12
C ASP A 178 10.98 -13.02 22.69
#